data_AF-M0IL61-F1
#
_entry.id   AF-M0IL61-F1
#
_cell.length_a   1.000
_cell.length_b   1.000
_cell.length_c   1.000
_cell.angle_alpha   90.00
_cell.angle_beta   90.00
_cell.angle_gamma   90.00
#
_symmetry.space_group_name_H-M   'P 1'
#
loop_
_entity.id
_entity.type
_entity.pdbx_description
1 polymer ?
#
loop_
_entity_poly.entity_id
_entity_poly.type
_entity_poly.pdbx_seq_one_letter_code
_entity_poly.pdbx_strand_id
1 'polypeptide(L)' 'MVPNRCYVVADLVVEFEDEYDPSRGTVRNRLEYLVEDGDVERRKHENGAVTYRRIE' A
#
# COMPACT_ATOMS: atom_id res chain seq x y z
N MET A 1 -0.18 8.31 -3.52
CA MET A 1 -0.41 8.16 -2.07
C MET A 1 -0.07 9.46 -1.35
N VAL A 2 -0.94 9.91 -0.45
CA VAL A 2 -0.74 11.08 0.41
C VAL A 2 0.10 10.66 1.63
N PRO A 3 1.12 11.43 2.03
CA PRO A 3 1.90 11.13 3.23
C PRO A 3 1.02 11.06 4.49
N ASN A 4 1.42 10.23 5.46
CA ASN A 4 0.73 10.03 6.73
C ASN A 4 -0.73 9.51 6.68
N ARG A 5 -1.28 9.23 5.49
CA ARG A 5 -2.58 8.56 5.34
C ARG A 5 -2.42 7.04 5.25
N CYS A 6 -3.35 6.32 5.88
CA CYS A 6 -3.40 4.86 5.85
C CYS A 6 -4.19 4.37 4.64
N TYR A 7 -3.62 3.41 3.92
CA TYR A 7 -4.21 2.80 2.74
C TYR A 7 -4.26 1.28 2.87
N VAL A 8 -5.27 0.64 2.29
CA VAL A 8 -5.31 -0.82 2.11
C VAL A 8 -5.00 -1.15 0.65
N VAL A 9 -4.48 -2.35 0.37
CA VAL A 9 -4.11 -2.75 -1.00
C VAL A 9 -5.27 -2.61 -1.98
N ALA A 10 -6.50 -2.92 -1.55
CA ALA A 10 -7.68 -2.82 -2.40
C ALA A 10 -7.95 -1.38 -2.86
N ASP A 11 -7.76 -0.41 -1.97
CA ASP A 11 -7.96 1.02 -2.25
C ASP A 11 -6.92 1.52 -3.25
N LEU A 12 -5.66 1.15 -3.03
CA LEU A 12 -4.56 1.50 -3.94
C LEU A 12 -4.73 0.88 -5.32
N VAL A 13 -5.19 -0.37 -5.40
CA VAL A 13 -5.46 -1.01 -6.69
C VAL A 13 -6.50 -0.23 -7.47
N VAL A 14 -7.60 0.20 -6.83
CA VAL A 14 -8.61 1.06 -7.47
C VAL A 14 -8.04 2.41 -7.88
N GLU A 15 -7.22 3.05 -7.04
CA GLU A 15 -6.60 4.34 -7.38
C GLU A 15 -5.66 4.23 -8.61
N PHE A 16 -5.02 3.08 -8.83
CA PHE A 16 -4.10 2.87 -9.95
C PHE A 16 -4.70 2.08 -11.13
N GLU A 17 -5.92 1.56 -11.01
CA GLU A 17 -6.60 0.76 -12.04
C GLU A 17 -6.77 1.54 -13.34
N ASP A 18 -7.12 2.82 -13.22
CA ASP A 18 -7.36 3.71 -14.35
C ASP A 18 -6.09 4.02 -15.16
N GLU A 19 -4.92 4.07 -14.49
CA GLU A 19 -3.66 4.51 -15.11
C GLU A 19 -2.75 3.35 -15.53
N TYR A 20 -2.77 2.22 -14.80
CA TYR A 20 -1.77 1.16 -14.95
C TYR A 20 -2.32 -0.28 -14.98
N ASP A 21 -3.64 -0.50 -14.88
CA ASP A 21 -4.28 -1.82 -14.72
C ASP A 21 -3.48 -2.80 -13.80
N PRO A 22 -3.07 -2.40 -12.58
CA PRO A 22 -2.18 -3.22 -11.81
C PRO A 22 -2.95 -4.33 -11.09
N SER A 23 -2.48 -5.56 -11.27
CA SER A 23 -2.95 -6.68 -10.46
C SER A 23 -2.68 -6.44 -8.96
N ARG A 24 -3.60 -6.87 -8.08
CA ARG A 24 -3.44 -6.81 -6.61
C ARG A 24 -2.09 -7.34 -6.12
N GLY A 25 -1.57 -8.38 -6.78
CA GLY A 25 -0.27 -8.97 -6.48
C GLY A 25 0.90 -8.01 -6.74
N THR A 26 0.84 -7.25 -7.84
CA THR A 26 1.85 -6.25 -8.23
C THR A 26 1.87 -5.11 -7.23
N VAL A 27 0.71 -4.55 -6.86
CA VAL A 27 0.61 -3.47 -5.87
C VAL A 27 1.16 -3.94 -4.52
N ARG A 28 0.79 -5.16 -4.08
CA ARG A 28 1.31 -5.72 -2.83
C ARG A 28 2.84 -5.88 -2.88
N ASN A 29 3.38 -6.45 -3.95
CA ASN A 29 4.83 -6.65 -4.07
C ASN A 29 5.58 -5.32 -4.04
N ARG A 30 5.06 -4.30 -4.74
CA ARG A 30 5.63 -2.96 -4.72
C ARG A 30 5.59 -2.31 -3.34
N LEU A 31 4.50 -2.49 -2.60
CA LEU A 31 4.39 -2.00 -1.22
C LEU A 31 5.36 -2.71 -0.29
N GLU A 32 5.57 -4.02 -0.45
CA GLU A 32 6.57 -4.74 0.36
C GLU A 32 7.99 -4.23 0.07
N TYR A 33 8.32 -3.97 -1.20
CA TYR A 33 9.59 -3.33 -1.56
C TYR A 33 9.77 -1.96 -0.90
N LEU A 34 8.74 -1.11 -0.92
CA LEU A 34 8.79 0.22 -0.29
C LEU A 34 8.86 0.16 1.25
N VAL A 35 8.35 -0.92 1.85
CA VAL A 35 8.49 -1.17 3.28
C VAL A 35 9.91 -1.60 3.64
N GLU A 36 10.54 -2.43 2.81
CA GLU A 36 11.95 -2.79 2.97
C GLU A 36 12.88 -1.59 2.79
N ASP A 37 12.55 -0.68 1.87
CA ASP A 37 13.29 0.56 1.62
C ASP A 37 13.10 1.61 2.74
N GLY A 38 12.04 1.47 3.55
CA GLY A 38 11.72 2.38 4.65
C GLY A 38 10.87 3.60 4.26
N ASP A 39 10.46 3.72 2.99
CA ASP A 39 9.57 4.80 2.50
C ASP A 39 8.11 4.56 2.94
N VAL A 40 7.74 3.32 3.27
CA VAL A 40 6.38 2.94 3.67
C VAL A 40 6.37 2.12 4.96
N GLU A 41 5.51 2.48 5.91
CA GLU A 41 5.21 1.68 7.09
C GLU A 41 4.09 0.68 6.79
N ARG A 42 4.30 -0.59 7.13
CA ARG A 42 3.25 -1.61 7.18
C ARG A 42 2.76 -1.78 8.61
N ARG A 43 1.44 -1.66 8.82
CA ARG A 43 0.80 -1.90 10.11
C ARG A 43 -0.25 -3.01 9.99
N LYS A 44 -0.13 -4.02 10.85
CA LYS A 44 -1.15 -5.06 11.02
C LYS A 44 -2.05 -4.70 12.21
N HIS A 45 -3.35 -4.70 11.98
CA HIS A 45 -4.37 -4.38 12.98
C HIS A 45 -4.88 -5.67 13.64
N GLU A 46 -5.50 -5.53 14.82
CA GLU A 46 -6.02 -6.66 15.61
C GLU A 46 -7.12 -7.43 14.88
N ASN A 47 -7.89 -6.75 14.02
CA ASN A 47 -8.91 -7.36 13.15
C ASN A 47 -8.33 -8.12 11.94
N GLY A 48 -7.00 -8.23 11.83
CA GLY A 48 -6.32 -8.89 10.71
C GLY A 48 -6.14 -8.01 9.47
N ALA A 49 -6.65 -6.78 9.47
CA ALA A 49 -6.43 -5.84 8.37
C ALA A 49 -4.96 -5.39 8.32
N VAL A 50 -4.46 -5.17 7.11
CA VAL A 50 -3.11 -4.63 6.87
C VAL A 50 -3.24 -3.30 6.16
N THR A 51 -2.67 -2.26 6.75
CA THR A 51 -2.61 -0.93 6.17
C THR A 51 -1.17 -0.53 5.89
N TYR A 52 -0.99 0.29 4.87
CA TYR A 52 0.27 0.86 4.43
C TYR A 52 0.18 2.38 4.56
N ARG A 53 1.27 3.00 5.03
CA ARG A 53 1.36 4.45 5.22
C ARG A 53 2.71 4.92 4.71
N ARG A 54 2.74 5.93 3.85
CA ARG A 54 4.00 6.54 3.42
C ARG A 54 4.60 7.35 4.57
N ILE A 55 5.87 7.15 4.83
CA ILE A 55 6.71 7.88 5.79
C ILE A 55 7.38 9.01 5.00
N GLU A 56 7.30 10.25 5.49
CA GLU A 56 7.96 11.42 4.86
C GLU A 56 9.46 11.48 5.20
#